data_AF-A0A841EI09-F1
#
_entry.id   AF-A0A841EI09-F1
#
_cell.length_a   1.000
_cell.length_b   1.000
_cell.length_c   1.000
_cell.angle_alpha   90.00
_cell.angle_beta   90.00
_cell.angle_gamma   90.00
#
_symmetry.space_group_name_H-M   'P 1'
#
loop_
_entity.id
_entity.type
_entity.pdbx_description
1 polymer ?
#
loop_
_entity_poly.entity_id
_entity_poly.type
_entity_poly.pdbx_seq_one_letter_code
_entity_poly.pdbx_strand_id
1 'polypeptide(L)'
;MDNYFKKPTKTDYIKKPVAIHTEDTFYNICKKYIPASLKQTKSLSEYFKNQKNSYLTSKKIFGFVKTYITYRIDQKGFEEIRFPNQLWKDKVGDCEDFTIFCSSILCNLRISHTIRMADYGKGWQHIYIKVGNTVLDPVQDMFNYEDKGKYLDYEINANGLGKLPVSLYSAREKFILELWNAFQKDGVVYKKDIETNTIPTDNVESLVDYLKDKLGVKAIYLPQEEKQVTTAGKTNTVKFTERIRVELQNTTITFDPETISRLVAKIAGNEALKPLKKVNTQAGIHPDNTELMSIFKDFVSKYDGIRSKAFSTINFSENGVASTNLYSILHLKTETNVIGNYYPSGEALEEDLPFPDYFRILEKNSDHSITITTNLSELEKLIQTAHKFSDYGDKSSKPIILRSTLNSYEFEATSEKITEVKGKVIVDDFSARLISKTSFDSFFVIIESNIIVKLLRVLNKLKVSNIKISVSANRDEIRPILIKCDTKFGELTYLLQPLSRIDNSKKSIIKRENNFRKILIPYRYELQAI
;
A
#
# COMPACT_ATOMS: atom_id res chain seq x y z
N MET A 1 5.25 -22.39 -39.38
CA MET A 1 4.67 -21.90 -38.11
C MET A 1 5.62 -22.10 -36.92
N ASP A 2 6.48 -23.12 -36.94
CA ASP A 2 7.37 -23.43 -35.79
C ASP A 2 8.35 -22.32 -35.41
N ASN A 3 8.75 -21.47 -36.37
CA ASN A 3 9.65 -20.34 -36.12
C ASN A 3 9.09 -19.28 -35.15
N TYR A 4 7.78 -19.30 -34.85
CA TYR A 4 7.18 -18.39 -33.88
C TYR A 4 7.29 -18.86 -32.42
N PHE A 5 7.69 -20.11 -32.19
CA PHE A 5 7.69 -20.73 -30.87
C PHE A 5 9.08 -21.19 -30.46
N LYS A 6 9.36 -21.12 -29.16
CA LYS A 6 10.60 -21.65 -28.60
C LYS A 6 10.38 -23.06 -28.06
N LYS A 7 11.46 -23.84 -27.93
CA LYS A 7 11.41 -25.12 -27.24
C LYS A 7 10.92 -24.89 -25.79
N PRO A 8 9.86 -25.59 -25.34
CA PRO A 8 9.32 -25.36 -24.01
C PRO A 8 10.29 -25.82 -22.92
N THR A 9 10.18 -25.17 -21.78
CA THR A 9 10.89 -25.44 -20.54
C THR A 9 9.99 -26.19 -19.55
N LYS A 10 10.56 -26.69 -18.45
CA LYS A 10 9.77 -27.39 -17.41
C LYS A 10 8.66 -26.53 -16.80
N THR A 11 8.79 -25.20 -16.83
CA THR A 11 7.79 -24.27 -16.28
C THR A 11 6.64 -23.97 -17.24
N ASP A 12 6.73 -24.42 -18.50
CA ASP A 12 5.69 -24.20 -19.51
C ASP A 12 4.56 -25.24 -19.43
N TYR A 13 4.67 -26.21 -18.52
CA TYR A 13 3.66 -27.22 -18.22
C TYR A 13 3.45 -27.31 -16.72
N ILE A 14 2.21 -27.18 -16.27
CA ILE A 14 1.84 -27.30 -14.86
C ILE A 14 0.78 -28.40 -14.74
N LYS A 15 1.12 -29.47 -14.04
CA LYS A 15 0.16 -30.51 -13.66
C LYS A 15 -0.09 -30.44 -12.16
N LYS A 16 -1.34 -30.26 -11.77
CA LYS A 16 -1.76 -30.16 -10.36
C LYS A 16 -3.08 -30.89 -10.13
N PRO A 17 -3.38 -31.33 -8.90
CA PRO A 17 -4.72 -31.83 -8.58
C PRO A 17 -5.77 -30.75 -8.86
N VAL A 18 -6.96 -31.16 -9.30
CA VAL A 18 -8.10 -30.25 -9.49
C VAL A 18 -8.38 -29.51 -8.19
N ALA A 19 -8.53 -28.19 -8.26
CA ALA A 19 -8.79 -27.39 -7.07
C ALA A 19 -10.17 -27.71 -6.49
N ILE A 20 -10.32 -27.61 -5.16
CA ILE A 20 -11.62 -27.74 -4.48
C ILE A 20 -12.56 -26.60 -4.93
N HIS A 21 -11.99 -25.45 -5.29
CA HIS A 21 -12.70 -24.28 -5.83
C HIS A 21 -12.14 -23.93 -7.22
N THR A 22 -12.92 -24.16 -8.28
CA THR A 22 -12.52 -23.89 -9.68
C THR A 22 -12.23 -22.41 -9.97
N GLU A 23 -12.79 -21.52 -9.15
CA GLU A 23 -12.54 -20.07 -9.17
C GLU A 23 -11.06 -19.73 -8.93
N ASP A 24 -10.33 -20.53 -8.15
CA ASP A 24 -8.90 -20.33 -7.92
C ASP A 24 -8.09 -20.51 -9.22
N THR A 25 -8.44 -21.51 -10.02
CA THR A 25 -7.80 -21.74 -11.32
C THR A 25 -8.13 -20.61 -12.29
N PHE A 26 -9.38 -20.16 -12.33
CA PHE A 26 -9.81 -18.99 -13.11
C PHE A 26 -8.99 -17.73 -12.76
N TYR A 27 -8.82 -17.40 -11.48
CA TYR A 27 -8.04 -16.23 -11.09
C TYR A 27 -6.54 -16.40 -11.36
N ASN A 28 -6.00 -17.61 -11.23
CA ASN A 28 -4.61 -17.90 -11.61
C ASN A 28 -4.38 -17.73 -13.11
N ILE A 29 -5.31 -18.17 -13.95
CA ILE A 29 -5.26 -17.94 -15.40
C ILE A 29 -5.18 -16.43 -15.69
N CYS A 30 -6.11 -15.66 -15.13
CA CYS A 30 -6.23 -14.22 -15.36
C CYS A 30 -5.01 -13.43 -14.85
N LYS A 31 -4.57 -13.69 -13.61
CA LYS A 31 -3.58 -12.84 -12.91
C LYS A 31 -2.15 -13.32 -13.04
N LYS A 32 -1.92 -14.59 -13.37
CA LYS A 32 -0.58 -15.21 -13.36
C LYS A 32 -0.21 -15.83 -14.71
N TYR A 33 -1.04 -16.71 -15.25
CA TYR A 33 -0.66 -17.52 -16.43
C TYR A 33 -0.69 -16.70 -17.72
N ILE A 34 -1.74 -15.90 -17.95
CA ILE A 34 -1.80 -15.00 -19.11
C ILE A 34 -0.61 -14.02 -19.13
N PRO A 35 -0.29 -13.26 -18.05
CA PRO A 35 0.88 -12.39 -18.04
C PRO A 35 2.21 -13.11 -18.30
N ALA A 36 2.39 -14.30 -17.72
CA ALA A 36 3.62 -15.07 -17.91
C ALA A 36 3.77 -15.62 -19.35
N SER A 37 2.65 -15.83 -20.04
CA SER A 37 2.61 -16.36 -21.41
C SER A 37 2.91 -15.33 -22.52
N LEU A 38 2.85 -14.02 -22.21
CA LEU A 38 2.96 -12.94 -23.21
C LEU A 38 4.24 -12.98 -24.05
N LYS A 39 5.38 -13.28 -23.40
CA LYS A 39 6.67 -13.37 -24.09
C LYS A 39 6.68 -14.50 -25.12
N GLN A 40 5.89 -15.55 -24.92
CA GLN A 40 5.85 -16.73 -25.80
C GLN A 40 5.04 -16.47 -27.07
N THR A 41 3.98 -15.67 -26.99
CA THR A 41 3.15 -15.32 -28.16
C THR A 41 3.53 -14.01 -28.83
N LYS A 42 4.52 -13.28 -28.32
CA LYS A 42 4.91 -11.96 -28.87
C LYS A 42 5.18 -12.00 -30.38
N SER A 43 6.05 -12.90 -30.83
CA SER A 43 6.38 -13.03 -32.26
C SER A 43 5.19 -13.53 -33.09
N LEU A 44 4.43 -14.50 -32.56
CA LEU A 44 3.23 -15.01 -33.22
C LEU A 44 2.16 -13.92 -33.38
N SER A 45 2.04 -13.01 -32.42
CA SER A 45 1.01 -11.96 -32.42
C SER A 45 1.10 -11.08 -33.66
N GLU A 46 2.30 -10.85 -34.20
CA GLU A 46 2.51 -10.10 -35.44
C GLU A 46 1.82 -10.78 -36.65
N TYR A 47 1.68 -12.12 -36.67
CA TYR A 47 0.91 -12.85 -37.70
C TYR A 47 -0.58 -12.47 -37.71
N PHE A 48 -1.12 -12.09 -36.56
CA PHE A 48 -2.50 -11.68 -36.39
C PHE A 48 -2.70 -10.16 -36.52
N LYS A 49 -1.62 -9.40 -36.71
CA LYS A 49 -1.65 -7.96 -36.94
C LYS A 49 -2.26 -7.65 -38.31
N ASN A 50 -2.67 -6.39 -38.51
CA ASN A 50 -3.26 -5.87 -39.76
C ASN A 50 -4.68 -6.37 -40.11
N GLN A 51 -5.45 -6.83 -39.12
CA GLN A 51 -6.88 -7.00 -39.32
C GLN A 51 -7.61 -5.65 -39.20
N LYS A 52 -8.69 -5.48 -39.96
CA LYS A 52 -9.44 -4.22 -39.99
C LYS A 52 -10.10 -3.88 -38.64
N ASN A 53 -10.39 -4.89 -37.82
CA ASN A 53 -11.01 -4.73 -36.51
C ASN A 53 -10.78 -5.97 -35.63
N SER A 54 -11.16 -5.84 -34.35
CA SER A 54 -11.03 -6.90 -33.35
C SER A 54 -11.84 -8.15 -33.67
N TYR A 55 -13.00 -8.04 -34.32
CA TYR A 55 -13.80 -9.19 -34.74
C TYR A 55 -13.04 -10.11 -35.72
N LEU A 56 -12.42 -9.52 -36.75
CA LEU A 56 -11.60 -10.28 -37.72
C LEU A 56 -10.34 -10.85 -37.07
N THR A 57 -9.71 -10.12 -36.14
CA THR A 57 -8.61 -10.66 -35.33
C THR A 57 -9.03 -11.89 -34.54
N SER A 58 -10.14 -11.80 -33.80
CA SER A 58 -10.69 -12.92 -33.03
C SER A 58 -11.03 -14.10 -33.93
N LYS A 59 -11.65 -13.87 -35.09
CA LYS A 59 -11.98 -14.93 -36.06
C LYS A 59 -10.73 -15.65 -36.57
N LYS A 60 -9.65 -14.89 -36.85
CA LYS A 60 -8.37 -15.44 -37.31
C LYS A 60 -7.68 -16.25 -36.22
N ILE A 61 -7.72 -15.78 -34.97
CA ILE A 61 -7.19 -16.52 -33.81
C ILE A 61 -7.98 -17.82 -33.60
N PHE A 62 -9.32 -17.76 -33.61
CA PHE A 62 -10.19 -18.93 -33.51
C PHE A 62 -9.84 -19.97 -34.58
N GLY A 63 -9.76 -19.56 -35.84
CA GLY A 63 -9.42 -20.45 -36.94
C GLY A 63 -8.03 -21.07 -36.79
N PHE A 64 -7.04 -20.30 -36.31
CA PHE A 64 -5.71 -20.82 -36.02
C PHE A 64 -5.74 -21.94 -34.98
N VAL A 65 -6.43 -21.73 -33.85
CA VAL A 65 -6.51 -22.75 -32.79
C VAL A 65 -7.22 -24.00 -33.31
N LYS A 66 -8.40 -23.86 -33.95
CA LYS A 66 -9.15 -25.01 -34.52
C LYS A 66 -8.36 -25.79 -35.57
N THR A 67 -7.45 -25.14 -36.30
CA THR A 67 -6.67 -25.77 -37.37
C THR A 67 -5.46 -26.53 -36.82
N TYR A 68 -4.79 -26.00 -35.79
CA TYR A 68 -3.46 -26.48 -35.39
C TYR A 68 -3.40 -27.13 -34.02
N ILE A 69 -4.46 -27.06 -33.21
CA ILE A 69 -4.45 -27.54 -31.83
C ILE A 69 -5.72 -28.37 -31.58
N THR A 70 -5.54 -29.63 -31.21
CA THR A 70 -6.65 -30.55 -30.91
C THR A 70 -7.14 -30.34 -29.49
N TYR A 71 -8.46 -30.24 -29.32
CA TYR A 71 -9.07 -30.19 -27.99
C TYR A 71 -8.99 -31.56 -27.31
N ARG A 72 -8.52 -31.59 -26.06
CA ARG A 72 -8.53 -32.79 -25.22
C ARG A 72 -8.70 -32.38 -23.76
N ILE A 73 -9.71 -32.95 -23.12
CA ILE A 73 -9.95 -32.78 -21.67
C ILE A 73 -8.75 -33.36 -20.90
N ASP A 74 -8.42 -32.71 -19.80
CA ASP A 74 -7.37 -33.14 -18.89
C ASP A 74 -7.61 -34.53 -18.28
N GLN A 75 -6.52 -35.10 -17.76
CA GLN A 75 -6.59 -36.36 -17.03
C GLN A 75 -7.49 -36.21 -15.80
N LYS A 76 -8.43 -37.13 -15.63
CA LYS A 76 -9.33 -37.17 -14.45
C LYS A 76 -8.55 -37.00 -13.15
N GLY A 77 -8.93 -36.01 -12.35
CA GLY A 77 -8.33 -35.69 -11.05
C GLY A 77 -7.16 -34.71 -11.12
N PHE A 78 -6.73 -34.29 -12.31
CA PHE A 78 -5.68 -33.30 -12.51
C PHE A 78 -6.13 -32.18 -13.45
N GLU A 79 -5.60 -30.99 -13.21
CA GLU A 79 -5.55 -29.87 -14.17
C GLU A 79 -4.15 -29.85 -14.79
N GLU A 80 -4.08 -29.67 -16.11
CA GLU A 80 -2.86 -29.68 -16.91
C GLU A 80 -2.72 -28.38 -17.71
N ILE A 81 -2.20 -27.33 -17.09
CA ILE A 81 -2.01 -26.03 -17.74
C ILE A 81 -0.78 -26.06 -18.67
N ARG A 82 -0.99 -25.73 -19.94
CA ARG A 82 0.03 -25.60 -20.99
C ARG A 82 0.19 -24.15 -21.41
N PHE A 83 1.40 -23.64 -21.25
CA PHE A 83 1.74 -22.32 -21.77
C PHE A 83 1.96 -22.39 -23.29
N PRO A 84 1.90 -21.28 -24.04
CA PRO A 84 1.91 -21.29 -25.51
C PRO A 84 3.00 -22.12 -26.17
N ASN A 85 4.24 -22.14 -25.66
CA ASN A 85 5.31 -22.98 -26.19
C ASN A 85 5.03 -24.48 -25.98
N GLN A 86 4.49 -24.85 -24.81
CA GLN A 86 4.13 -26.23 -24.50
C GLN A 86 2.89 -26.66 -25.29
N LEU A 87 1.86 -25.82 -25.33
CA LEU A 87 0.65 -26.05 -26.14
C LEU A 87 1.00 -26.24 -27.62
N TRP A 88 1.92 -25.42 -28.15
CA TRP A 88 2.39 -25.55 -29.53
C TRP A 88 3.17 -26.84 -29.77
N LYS A 89 4.00 -27.26 -28.80
CA LYS A 89 4.75 -28.53 -28.91
C LYS A 89 3.81 -29.73 -28.88
N ASP A 90 2.86 -29.74 -27.95
CA ASP A 90 1.98 -30.89 -27.72
C ASP A 90 0.87 -30.97 -28.76
N LYS A 91 0.51 -29.83 -29.39
CA LYS A 91 -0.64 -29.70 -30.32
C LYS A 91 -1.97 -30.12 -29.71
N VAL A 92 -2.04 -30.16 -28.38
CA VAL A 92 -3.20 -30.64 -27.63
C VAL A 92 -3.37 -29.77 -26.39
N GLY A 93 -4.60 -29.37 -26.09
CA GLY A 93 -4.97 -28.65 -24.87
C GLY A 93 -6.48 -28.57 -24.67
N ASP A 94 -6.91 -27.90 -23.61
CA ASP A 94 -8.33 -27.75 -23.25
C ASP A 94 -8.80 -26.27 -23.22
N CYS A 95 -9.92 -25.99 -22.54
CA CYS A 95 -10.50 -24.64 -22.49
C CYS A 95 -9.58 -23.62 -21.80
N GLU A 96 -8.81 -24.04 -20.78
CA GLU A 96 -7.90 -23.20 -20.02
C GLU A 96 -6.68 -22.83 -20.87
N ASP A 97 -6.10 -23.84 -21.53
CA ASP A 97 -4.98 -23.69 -22.44
C ASP A 97 -5.30 -22.74 -23.60
N PHE A 98 -6.48 -22.93 -24.21
CA PHE A 98 -6.94 -22.09 -25.32
C PHE A 98 -7.16 -20.64 -24.87
N THR A 99 -7.70 -20.45 -23.67
CA THR A 99 -7.89 -19.12 -23.08
C THR A 99 -6.56 -18.42 -22.84
N ILE A 100 -5.58 -19.08 -22.22
CA ILE A 100 -4.24 -18.51 -22.01
C ILE A 100 -3.61 -18.11 -23.35
N PHE A 101 -3.64 -19.03 -24.32
CA PHE A 101 -3.06 -18.81 -25.64
C PHE A 101 -3.69 -17.62 -26.36
N CYS A 102 -5.01 -17.62 -26.53
CA CYS A 102 -5.73 -16.58 -27.25
C CYS A 102 -5.62 -15.22 -26.55
N SER A 103 -5.77 -15.19 -25.23
CA SER A 103 -5.68 -13.96 -24.44
C SER A 103 -4.30 -13.32 -24.56
N SER A 104 -3.24 -14.12 -24.52
CA SER A 104 -1.87 -13.61 -24.63
C SER A 104 -1.59 -12.95 -25.98
N ILE A 105 -2.18 -13.46 -27.07
CA ILE A 105 -2.12 -12.85 -28.41
C ILE A 105 -2.86 -11.52 -28.42
N LEU A 106 -4.09 -11.49 -27.90
CA LEU A 106 -4.90 -10.27 -27.82
C LEU A 106 -4.22 -9.19 -26.97
N CYS A 107 -3.55 -9.57 -25.87
CA CYS A 107 -2.77 -8.67 -25.03
C CYS A 107 -1.60 -8.04 -25.80
N ASN A 108 -0.82 -8.86 -26.53
CA ASN A 108 0.28 -8.37 -27.37
C ASN A 108 -0.21 -7.44 -28.49
N LEU A 109 -1.43 -7.65 -29.00
CA LEU A 109 -2.09 -6.79 -29.98
C LEU A 109 -2.78 -5.56 -29.37
N ARG A 110 -2.75 -5.39 -28.05
CA ARG A 110 -3.43 -4.32 -27.31
C ARG A 110 -4.95 -4.29 -27.52
N ILE A 111 -5.56 -5.47 -27.64
CA ILE A 111 -7.02 -5.63 -27.78
C ILE A 111 -7.59 -6.01 -26.41
N SER A 112 -8.25 -5.06 -25.75
CA SER A 112 -8.92 -5.31 -24.47
C SER A 112 -10.06 -6.31 -24.65
N HIS A 113 -10.22 -7.20 -23.67
CA HIS A 113 -11.15 -8.31 -23.72
C HIS A 113 -11.50 -8.79 -22.31
N THR A 114 -12.48 -9.68 -22.22
CA THR A 114 -12.95 -10.27 -20.97
C THR A 114 -12.67 -11.75 -21.00
N ILE A 115 -12.09 -12.28 -19.91
CA ILE A 115 -12.07 -13.72 -19.66
C ILE A 115 -13.37 -14.07 -18.94
N ARG A 116 -14.12 -15.00 -19.49
CA ARG A 116 -15.43 -15.40 -19.00
C ARG A 116 -15.40 -16.85 -18.55
N MET A 117 -15.82 -17.10 -17.32
CA MET A 117 -16.12 -18.43 -16.82
C MET A 117 -17.63 -18.66 -16.86
N ALA A 118 -18.07 -19.82 -17.33
CA ALA A 118 -19.47 -20.17 -17.50
C ALA A 118 -19.87 -21.40 -16.69
N ASP A 119 -21.10 -21.34 -16.17
CA ASP A 119 -21.82 -22.45 -15.54
C ASP A 119 -23.11 -22.71 -16.32
N TYR A 120 -23.18 -23.91 -16.89
CA TYR A 120 -24.32 -24.42 -17.66
C TYR A 120 -25.25 -25.33 -16.84
N GLY A 121 -25.23 -25.20 -15.51
CA GLY A 121 -26.04 -25.98 -14.57
C GLY A 121 -25.30 -27.15 -13.91
N LYS A 122 -23.98 -27.23 -14.06
CA LYS A 122 -23.13 -28.28 -13.46
C LYS A 122 -21.96 -27.70 -12.64
N GLY A 123 -22.00 -26.39 -12.36
CA GLY A 123 -20.93 -25.64 -11.72
C GLY A 123 -20.05 -24.92 -12.74
N TRP A 124 -19.12 -24.11 -12.24
CA TRP A 124 -18.16 -23.38 -13.05
C TRP A 124 -17.17 -24.35 -13.72
N GLN A 125 -17.37 -24.63 -15.00
CA GLN A 125 -16.66 -25.70 -15.71
C GLN A 125 -16.01 -25.26 -17.02
N HIS A 126 -16.36 -24.08 -17.55
CA HIS A 126 -15.90 -23.65 -18.86
C HIS A 126 -15.34 -22.23 -18.81
N ILE A 127 -14.25 -21.98 -19.55
CA ILE A 127 -13.59 -20.68 -19.61
C ILE A 127 -13.28 -20.33 -21.07
N TYR A 128 -13.54 -19.07 -21.44
CA TYR A 128 -13.31 -18.55 -22.79
C TYR A 128 -13.18 -17.02 -22.79
N ILE A 129 -13.11 -16.41 -23.97
CA ILE A 129 -12.82 -14.97 -24.14
C ILE A 129 -14.00 -14.25 -24.82
N LYS A 130 -14.28 -13.02 -24.38
CA LYS A 130 -15.10 -12.05 -25.13
C LYS A 130 -14.34 -10.80 -25.50
N VAL A 131 -14.43 -10.39 -26.76
CA VAL A 131 -13.85 -9.15 -27.28
C VAL A 131 -14.99 -8.22 -27.69
N GLY A 132 -15.39 -7.33 -26.77
CA GLY A 132 -16.66 -6.63 -26.87
C GLY A 132 -17.82 -7.63 -26.94
N ASN A 133 -18.63 -7.56 -28.00
CA ASN A 133 -19.72 -8.50 -28.24
C ASN A 133 -19.28 -9.81 -28.94
N THR A 134 -18.00 -9.96 -29.27
CA THR A 134 -17.49 -11.12 -30.00
C THR A 134 -17.03 -12.22 -29.06
N VAL A 135 -17.56 -13.44 -29.20
CA VAL A 135 -17.15 -14.61 -28.43
C VAL A 135 -16.01 -15.33 -29.16
N LEU A 136 -14.89 -15.48 -28.46
CA LEU A 136 -13.71 -16.21 -28.89
C LEU A 136 -13.56 -17.44 -28.00
N ASP A 137 -14.16 -18.53 -28.45
CA ASP A 137 -14.16 -19.82 -27.74
C ASP A 137 -13.82 -20.95 -28.72
N PRO A 138 -12.55 -21.35 -28.83
CA PRO A 138 -12.14 -22.43 -29.73
C PRO A 138 -12.62 -23.83 -29.34
N VAL A 139 -13.28 -24.00 -28.19
CA VAL A 139 -13.93 -25.27 -27.81
C VAL A 139 -15.21 -25.46 -28.63
N GLN A 140 -15.89 -24.37 -28.97
CA GLN A 140 -17.11 -24.39 -29.78
C GLN A 140 -16.81 -24.72 -31.26
N ASP A 141 -17.81 -25.27 -31.94
CA ASP A 141 -17.70 -25.58 -33.37
C ASP A 141 -17.83 -24.32 -34.24
N MET A 142 -18.60 -23.35 -33.78
CA MET A 142 -18.85 -22.10 -34.49
C MET A 142 -18.18 -20.92 -33.81
N PHE A 143 -17.56 -20.05 -34.62
CA PHE A 143 -17.03 -18.78 -34.13
C PHE A 143 -18.17 -17.85 -33.70
N ASN A 144 -17.95 -17.08 -32.63
CA ASN A 144 -18.91 -16.10 -32.09
C ASN A 144 -20.25 -16.72 -31.62
N TYR A 145 -20.19 -17.92 -31.06
CA TYR A 145 -21.31 -18.63 -30.45
C TYR A 145 -21.12 -18.74 -28.93
N GLU A 146 -22.22 -18.62 -28.17
CA GLU A 146 -22.24 -18.73 -26.71
C GLU A 146 -23.55 -19.39 -26.28
N ASP A 147 -23.45 -20.54 -25.60
CA ASP A 147 -24.59 -21.18 -24.96
C ASP A 147 -25.10 -20.34 -23.78
N LYS A 148 -26.39 -20.41 -23.47
CA LYS A 148 -26.97 -19.70 -22.32
C LYS A 148 -26.49 -20.33 -21.00
N GLY A 149 -25.91 -19.52 -20.13
CA GLY A 149 -25.50 -19.93 -18.78
C GLY A 149 -25.39 -18.77 -17.80
N LYS A 150 -24.88 -19.08 -16.61
CA LYS A 150 -24.39 -18.05 -15.67
C LYS A 150 -22.94 -17.74 -15.99
N TYR A 151 -22.54 -16.49 -15.82
CA TYR A 151 -21.20 -16.03 -16.20
C TYR A 151 -20.51 -15.29 -15.06
N LEU A 152 -19.20 -15.51 -14.94
CA LEU A 152 -18.28 -14.71 -14.15
C LEU A 152 -17.25 -14.09 -15.10
N ASP A 153 -17.10 -12.77 -15.05
CA ASP A 153 -16.26 -12.03 -15.98
C ASP A 153 -15.04 -11.41 -15.29
N TYR A 154 -13.90 -11.49 -15.96
CA TYR A 154 -12.66 -10.80 -15.60
C TYR A 154 -12.16 -9.96 -16.76
N GLU A 155 -12.19 -8.63 -16.62
CA GLU A 155 -11.72 -7.71 -17.64
C GLU A 155 -10.19 -7.64 -17.71
N ILE A 156 -9.66 -7.91 -18.90
CA ILE A 156 -8.27 -7.72 -19.30
C ILE A 156 -8.17 -6.43 -20.10
N ASN A 157 -7.60 -5.40 -19.46
CA ASN A 157 -7.21 -4.18 -20.14
C ASN A 157 -5.87 -4.41 -20.87
N ALA A 158 -5.92 -4.71 -22.17
CA ALA A 158 -4.74 -5.04 -22.96
C ALA A 158 -3.79 -3.84 -23.16
N ASN A 159 -4.26 -2.61 -22.94
CA ASN A 159 -3.39 -1.43 -22.86
C ASN A 159 -2.55 -1.39 -21.58
N GLY A 160 -2.93 -2.17 -20.55
CA GLY A 160 -2.22 -2.34 -19.28
C GLY A 160 -1.59 -3.72 -19.07
N LEU A 161 -1.82 -4.69 -19.96
CA LEU A 161 -1.38 -6.08 -19.75
C LEU A 161 -0.13 -6.48 -20.54
N GLY A 162 0.34 -5.68 -21.51
CA GLY A 162 1.65 -5.86 -22.17
C GLY A 162 2.81 -5.10 -21.52
N LYS A 163 2.57 -4.52 -20.35
CA LYS A 163 3.42 -3.60 -19.62
C LYS A 163 3.06 -3.75 -18.14
N LEU A 164 3.98 -4.18 -17.27
CA LEU A 164 4.22 -3.23 -16.18
C LEU A 164 4.88 -2.07 -16.91
N PRO A 165 4.22 -0.91 -17.04
CA PRO A 165 4.76 0.13 -17.89
C PRO A 165 6.07 0.52 -17.26
N VAL A 166 7.16 0.34 -18.00
CA VAL A 166 8.38 1.09 -17.76
C VAL A 166 8.00 2.59 -17.66
N SER A 167 6.96 3.07 -18.35
CA SER A 167 6.42 4.42 -18.15
C SER A 167 5.65 4.69 -16.84
N LEU A 168 5.40 3.71 -15.97
CA LEU A 168 4.81 3.87 -14.62
C LEU A 168 5.83 3.67 -13.50
N TYR A 169 7.00 3.11 -13.82
CA TYR A 169 8.13 3.17 -12.91
C TYR A 169 8.73 4.57 -12.97
N SER A 170 8.81 5.20 -11.81
CA SER A 170 9.74 6.32 -11.62
C SER A 170 11.12 5.89 -12.12
N ALA A 171 11.97 6.85 -12.48
CA ALA A 171 13.34 6.56 -12.89
C ALA A 171 14.08 5.70 -11.84
N ARG A 172 13.66 5.79 -10.57
CA ARG A 172 14.11 4.96 -9.46
C ARG A 172 13.78 3.48 -9.62
N GLU A 173 12.51 3.12 -9.85
CA GLU A 173 12.15 1.70 -9.94
C GLU A 173 12.72 1.04 -11.20
N LYS A 174 12.90 1.79 -12.29
CA LYS A 174 13.63 1.30 -13.48
C LYS A 174 15.07 0.96 -13.16
N PHE A 175 15.76 1.89 -12.49
CA PHE A 175 17.14 1.71 -12.10
C PHE A 175 17.33 0.49 -11.19
N ILE A 176 16.46 0.31 -10.19
CA ILE A 176 16.57 -0.87 -9.30
C ILE A 176 16.29 -2.17 -10.05
N LEU A 177 15.35 -2.18 -11.01
CA LEU A 177 15.09 -3.35 -11.85
C LEU A 177 16.31 -3.70 -12.73
N GLU A 178 16.95 -2.70 -13.34
CA GLU A 178 18.17 -2.87 -14.12
C GLU A 178 19.33 -3.38 -13.26
N LEU A 179 19.49 -2.83 -12.05
CA LEU A 179 20.46 -3.29 -11.07
C LEU A 179 20.26 -4.75 -10.68
N TRP A 180 19.01 -5.15 -10.38
CA TRP A 180 18.71 -6.54 -10.06
C TRP A 180 19.00 -7.48 -11.24
N ASN A 181 18.65 -7.08 -12.46
CA ASN A 181 18.97 -7.86 -13.65
C ASN A 181 20.48 -8.02 -13.87
N ALA A 182 21.29 -7.00 -13.53
CA ALA A 182 22.75 -7.08 -13.58
C ALA A 182 23.29 -8.09 -12.56
N PHE A 183 22.82 -8.02 -11.30
CA PHE A 183 23.19 -9.00 -10.28
C PHE A 183 22.84 -10.43 -10.68
N GLN A 184 21.67 -10.66 -11.28
CA GLN A 184 21.28 -11.99 -11.76
C GLN A 184 22.19 -12.51 -12.88
N LYS A 185 22.68 -11.64 -13.77
CA LYS A 185 23.64 -12.02 -14.82
C LYS A 185 24.99 -12.44 -14.23
N ASP A 186 25.37 -11.83 -13.12
CA ASP A 186 26.59 -12.17 -12.38
C ASP A 186 26.40 -13.34 -11.41
N GLY A 187 25.27 -14.06 -11.50
CA GLY A 187 25.02 -15.28 -10.76
C GLY A 187 24.50 -15.09 -9.34
N VAL A 188 24.11 -13.86 -8.97
CA VAL A 188 23.47 -13.60 -7.69
C VAL A 188 22.08 -14.23 -7.69
N VAL A 189 21.85 -15.16 -6.76
CA VAL A 189 20.57 -15.86 -6.59
C VAL A 189 19.90 -15.35 -5.32
N TYR A 190 18.64 -14.95 -5.44
CA TYR A 190 17.82 -14.59 -4.28
C TYR A 190 17.62 -15.81 -3.37
N LYS A 191 18.00 -15.68 -2.10
CA LYS A 191 17.61 -16.60 -1.04
C LYS A 191 16.64 -15.86 -0.12
N LYS A 192 15.59 -16.55 0.31
CA LYS A 192 14.53 -15.99 1.17
C LYS A 192 15.06 -15.45 2.51
N ASP A 193 16.24 -15.93 2.89
CA ASP A 193 16.95 -15.58 4.12
C ASP A 193 18.15 -14.65 3.86
N ILE A 194 18.24 -13.99 2.68
CA ILE A 194 19.21 -12.89 2.50
C ILE A 194 18.86 -11.84 3.54
N GLU A 195 19.69 -11.75 4.59
CA GLU A 195 19.62 -10.66 5.55
C GLU A 195 19.63 -9.35 4.77
N THR A 196 18.76 -8.41 5.15
CA THR A 196 18.53 -7.12 4.47
C THR A 196 19.77 -6.23 4.33
N ASN A 197 20.95 -6.71 4.73
CA ASN A 197 22.22 -6.01 4.74
C ASN A 197 23.26 -6.55 3.74
N THR A 198 22.97 -7.59 2.95
CA THR A 198 23.93 -8.12 1.97
C THR A 198 23.64 -7.65 0.55
N ILE A 199 24.26 -6.53 0.17
CA ILE A 199 24.49 -6.23 -1.24
C ILE A 199 25.57 -7.19 -1.75
N PRO A 200 25.48 -7.74 -2.98
CA PRO A 200 26.50 -8.60 -3.57
C PRO A 200 27.78 -7.83 -3.99
N THR A 201 28.24 -6.91 -3.15
CA THR A 201 29.48 -6.14 -3.30
C THR A 201 30.07 -5.91 -1.92
N ASP A 202 31.39 -6.03 -1.78
CA ASP A 202 32.07 -6.06 -0.47
C ASP A 202 31.90 -4.76 0.35
N ASN A 203 31.65 -3.62 -0.31
CA ASN A 203 31.42 -2.32 0.31
C ASN A 203 30.72 -1.35 -0.67
N VAL A 204 30.44 -0.13 -0.20
CA VAL A 204 29.71 0.91 -0.95
C VAL A 204 30.51 1.45 -2.13
N GLU A 205 31.84 1.56 -2.00
CA GLU A 205 32.72 1.99 -3.10
C GLU A 205 32.74 0.95 -4.23
N SER A 206 32.84 -0.33 -3.90
CA SER A 206 32.74 -1.44 -4.86
C SER A 206 31.37 -1.45 -5.55
N LEU A 207 30.29 -1.08 -4.86
CA LEU A 207 28.98 -0.91 -5.50
C LEU A 207 28.96 0.26 -6.48
N VAL A 208 29.57 1.40 -6.13
CA VAL A 208 29.68 2.55 -7.03
C VAL A 208 30.40 2.18 -8.32
N ASP A 209 31.50 1.45 -8.21
CA ASP A 209 32.26 0.99 -9.37
C ASP A 209 31.48 -0.04 -10.19
N TYR A 210 30.78 -0.96 -9.53
CA TYR A 210 29.86 -1.89 -10.19
C TYR A 210 28.76 -1.17 -10.97
N LEU A 211 28.15 -0.14 -10.39
CA LEU A 211 27.10 0.65 -11.06
C LEU A 211 27.63 1.38 -12.30
N LYS A 212 28.85 1.93 -12.22
CA LYS A 212 29.51 2.56 -13.38
C LYS A 212 29.81 1.53 -14.47
N ASP A 213 30.39 0.38 -14.10
CA ASP A 213 30.82 -0.66 -15.05
C ASP A 213 29.63 -1.37 -15.72
N LYS A 214 28.67 -1.84 -14.92
CA LYS A 214 27.59 -2.71 -15.40
C LYS A 214 26.37 -1.98 -15.93
N LEU A 215 26.08 -0.80 -15.41
CA LEU A 215 24.89 -0.03 -15.79
C LEU A 215 25.21 1.26 -16.55
N GLY A 216 26.49 1.67 -16.63
CA GLY A 216 26.89 2.88 -17.34
C GLY A 216 26.34 4.17 -16.72
N VAL A 217 25.93 4.14 -15.46
CA VAL A 217 25.38 5.30 -14.75
C VAL A 217 26.48 6.09 -14.05
N LYS A 218 26.29 7.40 -13.91
CA LYS A 218 27.14 8.22 -13.05
C LYS A 218 26.75 7.98 -11.59
N ALA A 219 27.61 7.29 -10.85
CA ALA A 219 27.44 7.04 -9.42
C ALA A 219 28.56 7.69 -8.62
N ILE A 220 28.21 8.30 -7.48
CA ILE A 220 29.11 8.98 -6.56
C ILE A 220 28.92 8.38 -5.17
N TYR A 221 30.01 7.94 -4.56
CA TYR A 221 30.06 7.57 -3.15
C TYR A 221 30.00 8.84 -2.31
N LEU A 222 29.05 8.88 -1.37
CA LEU A 222 28.94 9.92 -0.36
C LEU A 222 29.37 9.31 0.97
N PRO A 223 30.59 9.63 1.45
CA PRO A 223 31.13 9.05 2.66
C PRO A 223 30.30 9.44 3.87
N GLN A 224 30.46 8.67 4.94
CA GLN A 224 29.88 8.98 6.24
C GLN A 224 30.37 10.36 6.71
N GLU A 225 29.45 11.32 6.79
CA GLU A 225 29.70 12.65 7.33
C GLU A 225 29.31 12.69 8.82
N GLU A 226 30.10 13.38 9.63
CA GLU A 226 29.71 13.78 10.98
C GLU A 226 29.46 15.28 11.00
N LYS A 227 28.21 15.68 11.24
CA LYS A 227 27.89 17.10 11.49
C LYS A 227 27.57 17.31 12.95
N GLN A 228 28.26 18.28 13.54
CA GLN A 228 27.87 18.82 14.82
C GLN A 228 26.64 19.71 14.61
N VAL A 229 25.54 19.33 15.23
CA VAL A 229 24.29 20.09 15.21
C VAL A 229 24.03 20.60 16.61
N THR A 230 24.09 21.91 16.77
CA THR A 230 23.76 22.57 18.04
C THR A 230 22.29 22.94 18.05
N THR A 231 21.53 22.39 19.00
CA THR A 231 20.13 22.78 19.22
C THR A 231 19.94 23.09 20.70
N ALA A 232 19.44 24.29 21.01
CA ALA A 232 19.22 24.77 22.37
C ALA A 232 20.46 24.64 23.30
N GLY A 233 21.63 25.06 22.81
CA GLY A 233 22.88 25.06 23.59
C GLY A 233 23.53 23.69 23.80
N LYS A 234 22.94 22.60 23.27
CA LYS A 234 23.56 21.27 23.26
C LYS A 234 24.02 20.91 21.85
N THR A 235 25.30 20.64 21.70
CA THR A 235 25.89 20.15 20.46
C THR A 235 25.82 18.63 20.42
N ASN A 236 25.08 18.10 19.45
CA ASN A 236 25.00 16.66 19.19
C ASN A 236 25.73 16.35 17.88
N THR A 237 26.59 15.34 17.90
CA THR A 237 27.21 14.81 16.68
C THR A 237 26.21 13.90 15.97
N VAL A 238 25.84 14.25 14.75
CA VAL A 238 24.96 13.45 13.89
C VAL A 238 25.85 12.74 12.87
N LYS A 239 25.97 11.42 13.00
CA LYS A 239 26.59 10.53 12.01
C LYS A 239 25.58 10.25 10.89
N PHE A 240 25.94 10.57 9.65
CA PHE A 240 25.18 10.19 8.46
C PHE A 240 25.71 8.85 7.95
N THR A 241 24.83 7.91 7.64
CA THR A 241 25.22 6.65 6.97
C THR A 241 25.80 6.94 5.59
N GLU A 242 26.70 6.07 5.14
CA GLU A 242 27.23 6.07 3.78
C GLU A 242 26.08 5.99 2.76
N ARG A 243 26.21 6.74 1.65
CA ARG A 243 25.18 6.76 0.60
C ARG A 243 25.80 6.69 -0.78
N ILE A 244 24.99 6.30 -1.74
CA ILE A 244 25.31 6.38 -3.15
C ILE A 244 24.35 7.36 -3.79
N ARG A 245 24.89 8.34 -4.50
CA ARG A 245 24.13 9.20 -5.40
C ARG A 245 24.29 8.68 -6.82
N VAL A 246 23.18 8.44 -7.50
CA VAL A 246 23.13 8.00 -8.90
C VAL A 246 22.43 9.07 -9.73
N GLU A 247 23.10 9.57 -10.76
CA GLU A 247 22.50 10.47 -11.74
C GLU A 247 21.89 9.63 -12.88
N LEU A 248 20.59 9.77 -13.07
CA LEU A 248 19.84 9.21 -14.19
C LEU A 248 19.45 10.35 -15.13
N GLN A 249 19.04 10.00 -16.36
CA GLN A 249 18.82 10.97 -17.46
C GLN A 249 18.01 12.23 -17.06
N ASN A 250 17.01 12.11 -16.18
CA ASN A 250 16.15 13.24 -15.74
C ASN A 250 15.98 13.35 -14.21
N THR A 251 16.79 12.65 -13.40
CA THR A 251 16.68 12.74 -11.93
C THR A 251 17.96 12.30 -11.24
N THR A 252 18.15 12.72 -10.00
CA THR A 252 19.21 12.23 -9.13
C THR A 252 18.59 11.48 -7.98
N ILE A 253 19.06 10.26 -7.74
CA ILE A 253 18.55 9.43 -6.65
C ILE A 253 19.67 9.14 -5.67
N THR A 254 19.36 9.22 -4.39
CA THR A 254 20.30 8.87 -3.32
C THR A 254 19.74 7.70 -2.54
N PHE A 255 20.54 6.66 -2.37
CA PHE A 255 20.18 5.49 -1.60
C PHE A 255 21.25 5.24 -0.54
N ASP A 256 20.83 4.73 0.62
CA ASP A 256 21.74 3.98 1.48
C ASP A 256 21.79 2.49 1.05
N PRO A 257 22.88 1.78 1.39
CA PRO A 257 23.05 0.38 1.00
C PRO A 257 21.88 -0.54 1.40
N GLU A 258 21.36 -0.35 2.60
CA GLU A 258 20.23 -1.13 3.12
C GLU A 258 18.95 -0.93 2.28
N THR A 259 18.67 0.31 1.88
CA THR A 259 17.52 0.64 1.02
C THR A 259 17.63 -0.06 -0.33
N ILE A 260 18.82 -0.12 -0.92
CA ILE A 260 19.06 -0.88 -2.17
C ILE A 260 18.77 -2.36 -1.92
N SER A 261 19.32 -2.93 -0.84
CA SER A 261 19.14 -4.34 -0.49
C SER A 261 17.66 -4.70 -0.26
N ARG A 262 16.90 -3.89 0.47
CA ARG A 262 15.45 -4.07 0.68
C ARG A 262 14.65 -3.97 -0.60
N LEU A 263 14.96 -3.00 -1.48
CA LEU A 263 14.25 -2.84 -2.74
C LEU A 263 14.56 -4.00 -3.70
N VAL A 264 15.81 -4.45 -3.73
CA VAL A 264 16.22 -5.66 -4.45
C VAL A 264 15.49 -6.88 -3.90
N ALA A 265 15.40 -7.06 -2.59
CA ALA A 265 14.65 -8.16 -1.96
C ALA A 265 13.15 -8.10 -2.30
N LYS A 266 12.54 -6.91 -2.32
CA LYS A 266 11.13 -6.72 -2.71
C LYS A 266 10.87 -7.09 -4.18
N ILE A 267 11.81 -6.76 -5.07
CA ILE A 267 11.75 -7.10 -6.50
C ILE A 267 12.03 -8.59 -6.72
N ALA A 268 13.07 -9.12 -6.07
CA ALA A 268 13.51 -10.51 -6.16
C ALA A 268 12.52 -11.50 -5.52
N GLY A 269 11.84 -11.10 -4.44
CA GLY A 269 10.77 -11.84 -3.77
C GLY A 269 9.42 -11.74 -4.47
N ASN A 270 9.34 -11.11 -5.65
CA ASN A 270 8.11 -10.84 -6.41
C ASN A 270 7.06 -10.01 -5.66
N GLU A 271 7.41 -9.35 -4.56
CA GLU A 271 6.48 -8.51 -3.80
C GLU A 271 6.13 -7.22 -4.54
N ALA A 272 7.09 -6.65 -5.29
CA ALA A 272 6.86 -5.53 -6.21
C ALA A 272 6.02 -5.93 -7.45
N LEU A 273 5.82 -7.22 -7.69
CA LEU A 273 5.04 -7.76 -8.81
C LEU A 273 3.60 -8.14 -8.40
N LYS A 274 3.26 -8.05 -7.12
CA LYS A 274 1.86 -8.16 -6.69
C LYS A 274 1.12 -6.98 -7.33
N PRO A 275 0.04 -7.22 -8.09
CA PRO A 275 -0.73 -6.12 -8.66
C PRO A 275 -1.18 -5.22 -7.51
N LEU A 276 -0.89 -3.91 -7.62
CA LEU A 276 -1.55 -2.90 -6.79
C LEU A 276 -3.04 -3.26 -6.79
N LYS A 277 -3.65 -3.36 -5.61
CA LYS A 277 -5.10 -3.58 -5.48
C LYS A 277 -5.78 -2.64 -6.48
N LYS A 278 -6.65 -3.19 -7.35
CA LYS A 278 -7.40 -2.41 -8.34
C LYS A 278 -8.09 -1.25 -7.60
N VAL A 279 -7.59 -0.04 -7.81
CA VAL A 279 -8.25 1.22 -7.46
C VAL A 279 -9.29 1.45 -8.55
N ASN A 280 -10.53 1.62 -8.14
CA ASN A 280 -11.67 1.88 -9.00
C ASN A 280 -11.50 3.27 -9.66
N THR A 281 -11.29 3.29 -10.98
CA THR A 281 -10.83 4.48 -11.74
C THR A 281 -11.92 5.51 -12.06
N GLN A 282 -13.07 5.46 -11.37
CA GLN A 282 -14.11 6.48 -11.46
C GLN A 282 -14.45 7.15 -10.12
N ALA A 283 -13.83 6.74 -9.00
CA ALA A 283 -14.17 7.23 -7.66
C ALA A 283 -12.96 7.42 -6.71
N GLY A 284 -11.76 7.61 -7.26
CA GLY A 284 -10.54 7.81 -6.47
C GLY A 284 -10.39 9.26 -5.99
N ILE A 285 -9.91 9.45 -4.76
CA ILE A 285 -9.63 10.77 -4.21
C ILE A 285 -8.34 11.34 -4.83
N HIS A 286 -8.40 12.59 -5.32
CA HIS A 286 -7.31 13.31 -6.00
C HIS A 286 -6.85 14.53 -5.19
N PRO A 287 -5.56 14.96 -5.30
CA PRO A 287 -5.03 16.19 -4.71
C PRO A 287 -5.78 17.47 -5.08
N ASP A 288 -6.49 17.48 -6.21
CA ASP A 288 -7.33 18.62 -6.61
C ASP A 288 -8.62 18.74 -5.78
N ASN A 289 -8.93 17.74 -4.94
CA ASN A 289 -10.06 17.81 -4.02
C ASN A 289 -9.74 18.77 -2.87
N THR A 290 -10.05 20.05 -3.08
CA THR A 290 -9.78 21.14 -2.13
C THR A 290 -10.41 20.91 -0.76
N GLU A 291 -11.57 20.25 -0.68
CA GLU A 291 -12.21 19.91 0.58
C GLU A 291 -11.36 18.89 1.36
N LEU A 292 -10.93 17.81 0.70
CA LEU A 292 -10.02 16.83 1.29
C LEU A 292 -8.69 17.47 1.71
N MET A 293 -8.05 18.23 0.82
CA MET A 293 -6.75 18.84 1.12
C MET A 293 -6.85 19.78 2.34
N SER A 294 -7.97 20.49 2.46
CA SER A 294 -8.23 21.35 3.63
C SER A 294 -8.38 20.57 4.94
N ILE A 295 -8.82 19.31 4.90
CA ILE A 295 -8.91 18.43 6.08
C ILE A 295 -7.52 18.03 6.57
N PHE A 296 -6.62 17.70 5.65
CA PHE A 296 -5.27 17.21 5.98
C PHE A 296 -4.27 18.34 6.27
N LYS A 297 -4.51 19.55 5.74
CA LYS A 297 -3.70 20.77 5.94
C LYS A 297 -3.27 21.01 7.39
N ASP A 298 -4.14 20.82 8.37
CA ASP A 298 -3.83 21.14 9.77
C ASP A 298 -2.96 20.08 10.46
N PHE A 299 -2.73 18.96 9.77
CA PHE A 299 -1.99 17.80 10.22
C PHE A 299 -0.70 17.59 9.41
N VAL A 300 -0.31 18.51 8.54
CA VAL A 300 1.07 18.55 8.02
C VAL A 300 1.97 19.33 8.99
N SER A 301 3.26 19.02 8.97
CA SER A 301 4.24 19.76 9.76
C SER A 301 4.55 21.12 9.14
N LYS A 302 4.54 22.17 9.97
CA LYS A 302 4.93 23.55 9.61
C LYS A 302 6.39 23.87 9.92
N TYR A 303 7.16 22.88 10.37
CA TYR A 303 8.49 23.12 10.91
C TYR A 303 9.52 23.01 9.78
N ASP A 304 10.02 24.16 9.31
CA ASP A 304 11.02 24.28 8.23
C ASP A 304 12.37 23.63 8.58
N GLY A 305 12.62 23.32 9.86
CA GLY A 305 13.83 22.64 10.32
C GLY A 305 13.77 21.10 10.37
N ILE A 306 12.70 20.45 9.86
CA ILE A 306 12.63 18.98 9.86
C ILE A 306 13.42 18.41 8.69
N ARG A 307 14.16 17.33 8.97
CA ARG A 307 15.06 16.58 8.07
C ARG A 307 14.41 15.99 6.80
N SER A 308 13.12 16.22 6.53
CA SER A 308 12.44 15.81 5.29
C SER A 308 11.25 16.74 4.98
N LYS A 309 11.25 17.36 3.79
CA LYS A 309 10.11 18.16 3.29
C LYS A 309 8.83 17.32 3.15
N ALA A 310 8.92 15.99 3.10
CA ALA A 310 7.76 15.10 3.02
C ALA A 310 6.76 15.32 4.17
N PHE A 311 7.21 15.70 5.37
CA PHE A 311 6.29 15.97 6.49
C PHE A 311 5.45 17.23 6.32
N SER A 312 5.83 18.13 5.42
CA SER A 312 5.04 19.32 5.07
C SER A 312 3.96 19.04 4.00
N THR A 313 3.84 17.77 3.59
CA THR A 313 2.96 17.31 2.51
C THR A 313 1.93 16.29 3.00
N ILE A 314 0.97 16.01 2.13
CA ILE A 314 -0.07 15.00 2.24
C ILE A 314 0.34 13.84 1.32
N ASN A 315 0.46 12.65 1.89
CA ASN A 315 0.86 11.46 1.16
C ASN A 315 -0.37 10.72 0.62
N PHE A 316 -0.33 10.42 -0.67
CA PHE A 316 -1.28 9.54 -1.35
C PHE A 316 -0.55 8.24 -1.67
N SER A 317 -1.11 7.11 -1.23
CA SER A 317 -0.53 5.78 -1.45
C SER A 317 -1.61 4.72 -1.68
N GLU A 318 -1.18 3.49 -1.96
CA GLU A 318 -2.07 2.33 -2.06
C GLU A 318 -2.88 2.06 -0.78
N ASN A 319 -2.42 2.55 0.36
CA ASN A 319 -3.09 2.39 1.65
C ASN A 319 -4.04 3.57 1.98
N GLY A 320 -4.18 4.54 1.08
CA GLY A 320 -5.05 5.71 1.24
C GLY A 320 -4.28 7.03 1.37
N VAL A 321 -4.86 8.00 2.07
CA VAL A 321 -4.31 9.36 2.19
C VAL A 321 -3.86 9.62 3.62
N ALA A 322 -2.65 10.13 3.83
CA ALA A 322 -2.09 10.37 5.16
C ALA A 322 -1.40 11.74 5.30
N SER A 323 -1.43 12.29 6.51
CA SER A 323 -0.59 13.43 6.90
C SER A 323 -0.13 13.27 8.35
N THR A 324 1.00 13.88 8.70
CA THR A 324 1.49 13.91 10.08
C THR A 324 2.22 15.20 10.41
N ASN A 325 1.97 15.70 11.61
CA ASN A 325 2.64 16.85 12.19
C ASN A 325 3.70 16.43 13.21
N LEU A 326 4.10 15.15 13.20
CA LEU A 326 5.00 14.48 14.15
C LEU A 326 4.44 14.22 15.56
N TYR A 327 3.19 14.60 15.85
CA TYR A 327 2.52 14.32 17.13
C TYR A 327 1.25 13.49 16.93
N SER A 328 0.72 13.51 15.73
CA SER A 328 -0.45 12.76 15.32
C SER A 328 -0.35 12.32 13.87
N ILE A 329 -1.06 11.25 13.51
CA ILE A 329 -1.27 10.82 12.13
C ILE A 329 -2.76 10.94 11.84
N LEU A 330 -3.10 11.63 10.76
CA LEU A 330 -4.42 11.55 10.16
C LEU A 330 -4.31 10.66 8.93
N HIS A 331 -5.11 9.59 8.88
CA HIS A 331 -5.14 8.64 7.78
C HIS A 331 -6.58 8.41 7.34
N LEU A 332 -6.83 8.50 6.03
CA LEU A 332 -8.10 8.16 5.42
C LEU A 332 -7.88 6.90 4.59
N LYS A 333 -8.55 5.82 4.99
CA LYS A 333 -8.61 4.58 4.23
C LYS A 333 -9.61 4.76 3.11
N THR A 334 -9.07 5.00 1.92
CA THR A 334 -9.83 5.28 0.71
C THR A 334 -9.00 4.87 -0.49
N GLU A 335 -9.66 4.74 -1.64
CA GLU A 335 -9.01 4.49 -2.91
C GLU A 335 -8.50 5.82 -3.49
N THR A 336 -7.26 5.83 -3.99
CA THR A 336 -6.70 6.96 -4.72
C THR A 336 -6.06 6.50 -6.01
N ASN A 337 -6.26 7.27 -7.07
CA ASN A 337 -5.68 7.04 -8.39
C ASN A 337 -4.31 7.73 -8.58
N VAL A 338 -3.82 8.41 -7.55
CA VAL A 338 -2.49 9.04 -7.56
C VAL A 338 -1.65 8.55 -6.39
N ILE A 339 -0.35 8.53 -6.61
CA ILE A 339 0.64 8.17 -5.58
C ILE A 339 1.66 9.31 -5.54
N GLY A 340 2.02 9.72 -4.34
CA GLY A 340 3.03 10.76 -4.15
C GLY A 340 2.76 11.67 -2.96
N ASN A 341 3.62 12.66 -2.80
CA ASN A 341 3.54 13.67 -1.76
C ASN A 341 3.08 14.98 -2.38
N TYR A 342 2.02 15.57 -1.83
CA TYR A 342 1.42 16.79 -2.36
C TYR A 342 1.31 17.82 -1.25
N TYR A 343 1.71 19.06 -1.54
CA TYR A 343 1.47 20.16 -0.64
C TYR A 343 -0.04 20.34 -0.41
N PRO A 344 -0.46 20.95 0.71
CA PRO A 344 -1.87 21.30 0.91
C PRO A 344 -2.47 22.18 -0.20
N SER A 345 -1.64 22.82 -1.03
CA SER A 345 -2.05 23.54 -2.25
C SER A 345 -2.52 22.62 -3.39
N GLY A 346 -2.19 21.31 -3.35
CA GLY A 346 -2.38 20.37 -4.45
C GLY A 346 -1.13 20.13 -5.29
N GLU A 347 -0.10 20.97 -5.14
CA GLU A 347 1.14 20.85 -5.90
C GLU A 347 1.95 19.62 -5.46
N ALA A 348 2.45 18.86 -6.43
CA ALA A 348 3.30 17.72 -6.16
C ALA A 348 4.66 18.19 -5.59
N LEU A 349 5.19 17.46 -4.62
CA LEU A 349 6.57 17.60 -4.19
C LEU A 349 7.48 16.97 -5.26
N GLU A 350 8.27 17.80 -5.94
CA GLU A 350 9.16 17.34 -7.02
C GLU A 350 10.26 16.40 -6.54
N GLU A 351 10.68 16.52 -5.28
CA GLU A 351 11.68 15.65 -4.67
C GLU A 351 11.04 14.31 -4.27
N ASP A 352 11.61 13.19 -4.72
CA ASP A 352 11.24 11.83 -4.27
C ASP A 352 11.73 11.58 -2.82
N LEU A 353 11.13 12.30 -1.88
CA LEU A 353 11.38 12.12 -0.46
C LEU A 353 10.42 11.05 0.12
N PRO A 354 10.95 10.03 0.80
CA PRO A 354 10.09 9.01 1.40
C PRO A 354 9.22 9.63 2.49
N PHE A 355 7.92 9.34 2.43
CA PHE A 355 7.00 9.58 3.53
C PHE A 355 7.11 8.41 4.54
N PRO A 356 6.93 8.64 5.85
CA PRO A 356 6.96 7.55 6.83
C PRO A 356 5.94 6.46 6.50
N ASP A 357 6.30 5.21 6.79
CA ASP A 357 5.38 4.07 6.72
C ASP A 357 4.35 4.13 7.86
N TYR A 358 3.35 4.99 7.68
CA TYR A 358 2.28 5.18 8.64
C TYR A 358 1.39 3.93 8.76
N PHE A 359 1.31 3.10 7.72
CA PHE A 359 0.47 1.91 7.72
C PHE A 359 0.96 0.91 8.77
N ARG A 360 2.27 0.64 8.80
CA ARG A 360 2.88 -0.19 9.85
C ARG A 360 2.69 0.37 11.26
N ILE A 361 2.73 1.71 11.40
CA ILE A 361 2.46 2.37 12.69
C ILE A 361 0.99 2.16 13.10
N LEU A 362 0.04 2.28 12.17
CA LEU A 362 -1.37 2.02 12.43
C LEU A 362 -1.63 0.55 12.77
N GLU A 363 -1.02 -0.40 12.07
CA GLU A 363 -1.15 -1.84 12.35
C GLU A 363 -0.63 -2.20 13.74
N LYS A 364 0.57 -1.71 14.10
CA LYS A 364 1.15 -1.91 15.44
C LYS A 364 0.26 -1.35 16.56
N ASN A 365 -0.54 -0.33 16.25
CA ASN A 365 -1.46 0.31 17.18
C ASN A 365 -2.92 0.00 16.86
N SER A 366 -3.22 -1.12 16.20
CA SER A 366 -4.60 -1.50 15.87
C SER A 366 -5.31 -2.22 17.04
N ASP A 367 -4.54 -2.80 17.95
CA ASP A 367 -5.07 -3.51 19.12
C ASP A 367 -5.00 -2.66 20.38
N HIS A 368 -6.19 -2.34 20.89
CA HIS A 368 -6.45 -1.63 22.12
C HIS A 368 -7.42 -2.45 22.96
N SER A 369 -7.21 -2.46 24.28
CA SER A 369 -8.05 -3.20 25.21
C SER A 369 -9.36 -2.49 25.57
N ILE A 370 -9.45 -1.18 25.29
CA ILE A 370 -10.61 -0.34 25.58
C ILE A 370 -11.07 0.33 24.30
N THR A 371 -12.37 0.28 24.01
CA THR A 371 -13.01 1.06 22.94
C THR A 371 -14.29 1.73 23.42
N ILE A 372 -14.42 3.01 23.13
CA ILE A 372 -15.56 3.86 23.52
C ILE A 372 -16.23 4.34 22.26
N THR A 373 -17.53 4.09 22.13
CA THR A 373 -18.34 4.68 21.07
C THR A 373 -19.18 5.80 21.67
N THR A 374 -19.07 7.01 21.13
CA THR A 374 -19.80 8.19 21.64
C THR A 374 -20.21 9.12 20.50
N ASN A 375 -21.17 9.99 20.76
CA ASN A 375 -21.59 11.06 19.88
C ASN A 375 -20.52 12.17 19.83
N LEU A 376 -20.23 12.67 18.63
CA LEU A 376 -19.23 13.74 18.43
C LEU A 376 -19.59 15.01 19.19
N SER A 377 -20.87 15.39 19.22
CA SER A 377 -21.32 16.65 19.84
C SER A 377 -21.17 16.64 21.36
N GLU A 378 -21.32 15.48 22.00
CA GLU A 378 -21.10 15.32 23.45
C GLU A 378 -19.61 15.42 23.78
N LEU A 379 -18.76 14.69 23.05
CA LEU A 379 -17.32 14.78 23.22
C LEU A 379 -16.84 16.22 22.97
N GLU A 380 -17.36 16.89 21.94
CA GLU A 380 -16.97 18.25 21.63
C GLU A 380 -17.33 19.21 22.77
N LYS A 381 -18.56 19.16 23.29
CA LYS A 381 -18.97 19.98 24.45
C LYS A 381 -18.00 19.78 25.62
N LEU A 382 -17.68 18.53 25.93
CA LEU A 382 -16.77 18.19 27.01
C LEU A 382 -15.35 18.78 26.78
N ILE A 383 -14.76 18.50 25.62
CA ILE A 383 -13.39 18.91 25.27
C ILE A 383 -13.28 20.44 25.18
N GLN A 384 -14.26 21.11 24.56
CA GLN A 384 -14.26 22.57 24.45
C GLN A 384 -14.40 23.24 25.83
N THR A 385 -15.22 22.67 26.72
CA THR A 385 -15.38 23.20 28.08
C THR A 385 -14.09 23.03 28.87
N ALA A 386 -13.47 21.84 28.85
CA ALA A 386 -12.16 21.62 29.47
C ALA A 386 -11.06 22.51 28.86
N HIS A 387 -11.10 22.73 27.55
CA HIS A 387 -10.16 23.61 26.86
C HIS A 387 -10.25 25.07 27.34
N LYS A 388 -11.44 25.59 27.63
CA LYS A 388 -11.61 26.95 28.21
C LYS A 388 -10.94 27.08 29.57
N PHE A 389 -10.94 26.01 30.37
CA PHE A 389 -10.26 25.98 31.68
C PHE A 389 -8.76 25.71 31.59
N SER A 390 -8.25 25.32 30.41
CA SER A 390 -6.81 25.09 30.15
C SER A 390 -6.08 26.41 29.89
N ASP A 391 -6.10 27.29 30.88
CA ASP A 391 -5.38 28.56 30.83
C ASP A 391 -3.97 28.38 31.42
N TYR A 392 -3.09 27.81 30.60
CA TYR A 392 -1.64 27.83 30.80
C TYR A 392 -1.15 29.19 30.32
N GLY A 393 -0.92 30.12 31.26
CA GLY A 393 -0.37 31.44 30.96
C GLY A 393 0.77 31.38 29.95
N ASP A 394 0.59 32.08 28.84
CA ASP A 394 1.54 32.36 27.75
C ASP A 394 2.38 31.19 27.21
N LYS A 395 1.96 29.93 27.43
CA LYS A 395 2.65 28.75 26.91
C LYS A 395 1.77 28.04 25.88
N SER A 396 2.36 27.71 24.74
CA SER A 396 1.74 27.10 23.56
C SER A 396 1.12 25.69 23.78
N SER A 397 1.13 25.15 25.01
CA SER A 397 0.64 23.81 25.35
C SER A 397 -0.47 23.91 26.41
N LYS A 398 -1.61 23.29 26.10
CA LYS A 398 -2.82 23.26 26.91
C LYS A 398 -3.23 21.80 27.16
N PRO A 399 -2.56 21.10 28.09
CA PRO A 399 -2.88 19.71 28.39
C PRO A 399 -4.28 19.60 29.03
N ILE A 400 -5.04 18.58 28.63
CA ILE A 400 -6.27 18.15 29.31
C ILE A 400 -6.15 16.66 29.63
N ILE A 401 -6.74 16.26 30.74
CA ILE A 401 -6.81 14.86 31.18
C ILE A 401 -8.18 14.34 30.83
N LEU A 402 -8.23 13.28 30.04
CA LEU A 402 -9.44 12.50 29.81
C LEU A 402 -9.46 11.33 30.79
N ARG A 403 -10.50 11.24 31.59
CA ARG A 403 -10.74 10.15 32.55
C ARG A 403 -12.07 9.48 32.22
N SER A 404 -12.13 8.17 32.37
CA SER A 404 -13.41 7.48 32.45
C SER A 404 -13.38 6.42 33.54
N THR A 405 -14.49 6.32 34.26
CA THR A 405 -14.75 5.33 35.32
C THR A 405 -15.80 4.34 34.85
N LEU A 406 -15.47 3.04 34.88
CA LEU A 406 -16.33 1.98 34.35
C LEU A 406 -17.66 1.84 35.11
N ASN A 407 -17.69 2.26 36.37
CA ASN A 407 -18.82 2.05 37.26
C ASN A 407 -19.93 3.11 37.13
N SER A 408 -19.70 4.21 36.39
CA SER A 408 -20.64 5.35 36.38
C SER A 408 -21.05 5.85 35.00
N TYR A 409 -20.58 5.25 33.89
CA TYR A 409 -20.69 5.82 32.54
C TYR A 409 -20.14 7.26 32.42
N GLU A 410 -19.38 7.70 33.43
CA GLU A 410 -18.85 9.06 33.47
C GLU A 410 -17.59 9.14 32.60
N PHE A 411 -17.59 10.18 31.76
CA PHE A 411 -16.43 10.60 31.01
C PHE A 411 -16.11 12.03 31.43
N GLU A 412 -14.92 12.21 32.01
CA GLU A 412 -14.49 13.43 32.66
C GLU A 412 -13.32 14.03 31.87
N ALA A 413 -13.35 15.35 31.68
CA ALA A 413 -12.22 16.08 31.16
C ALA A 413 -11.81 17.17 32.16
N THR A 414 -10.56 17.14 32.61
CA THR A 414 -10.02 18.13 33.56
C THR A 414 -8.85 18.89 32.97
N SER A 415 -8.79 20.17 33.33
CA SER A 415 -7.61 21.00 33.14
C SER A 415 -6.81 20.97 34.45
N GLU A 416 -5.70 20.24 34.47
CA GLU A 416 -4.76 20.26 35.58
C GLU A 416 -3.59 21.20 35.29
N LYS A 417 -3.45 22.24 36.12
CA LYS A 417 -2.12 22.79 36.40
C LYS A 417 -1.48 21.80 37.38
N ILE A 418 -0.21 21.43 37.18
CA ILE A 418 0.52 20.39 37.95
C ILE A 418 0.49 20.62 39.48
N THR A 419 -0.01 21.77 39.95
CA THR A 419 -0.14 22.11 41.36
C THR A 419 -1.56 22.51 41.82
N GLU A 420 -2.55 22.72 40.93
CA GLU A 420 -3.92 23.14 41.27
C GLU A 420 -4.95 22.72 40.17
N VAL A 421 -6.07 22.11 40.57
CA VAL A 421 -7.22 21.85 39.68
C VAL A 421 -7.99 23.15 39.49
N LYS A 422 -7.92 23.75 38.29
CA LYS A 422 -8.62 25.02 37.99
C LYS A 422 -10.07 24.85 37.53
N GLY A 423 -10.44 23.66 37.07
CA GLY A 423 -11.80 23.37 36.60
C GLY A 423 -12.00 21.89 36.31
N LYS A 424 -13.11 21.33 36.82
CA LYS A 424 -13.57 19.96 36.57
C LYS A 424 -14.87 20.04 35.78
N VAL A 425 -14.93 19.35 34.64
CA VAL A 425 -16.16 19.19 33.87
C VAL A 425 -16.52 17.72 33.87
N ILE A 426 -17.64 17.42 34.52
CA ILE A 426 -18.28 16.11 34.47
C ILE A 426 -19.49 16.30 33.57
N VAL A 427 -19.63 15.45 32.56
CA VAL A 427 -20.88 15.34 31.82
C VAL A 427 -21.62 14.14 32.42
N ASP A 428 -22.62 14.43 33.25
CA ASP A 428 -23.56 13.43 33.73
C ASP A 428 -24.38 12.94 32.54
N ASP A 429 -24.66 11.63 32.47
CA ASP A 429 -25.42 11.00 31.40
C ASP A 429 -24.74 11.04 30.00
N PHE A 430 -23.39 10.96 29.98
CA PHE A 430 -22.61 10.81 28.75
C PHE A 430 -23.02 9.52 28.03
N SER A 431 -23.63 9.63 26.85
CA SER A 431 -24.23 8.50 26.13
C SER A 431 -23.15 7.71 25.37
N ALA A 432 -22.23 7.12 26.12
CA ALA A 432 -21.13 6.32 25.58
C ALA A 432 -21.34 4.83 25.82
N ARG A 433 -21.21 4.06 24.74
CA ARG A 433 -21.10 2.61 24.84
C ARG A 433 -19.63 2.24 25.01
N LEU A 434 -19.28 1.80 26.21
CA LEU A 434 -17.96 1.30 26.54
C LEU A 434 -17.88 -0.22 26.27
N ILE A 435 -16.88 -0.62 25.50
CA ILE A 435 -16.56 -2.02 25.21
C ILE A 435 -15.14 -2.26 25.68
N SER A 436 -14.98 -3.18 26.63
CA SER A 436 -13.68 -3.55 27.19
C SER A 436 -13.39 -5.03 26.99
N LYS A 437 -12.14 -5.35 26.62
CA LYS A 437 -11.61 -6.74 26.58
C LYS A 437 -11.03 -7.20 27.93
N THR A 438 -10.84 -6.30 28.89
CA THR A 438 -10.13 -6.55 30.16
C THR A 438 -10.83 -5.87 31.33
N SER A 439 -10.85 -6.46 32.52
CA SER A 439 -11.32 -5.74 33.72
C SER A 439 -10.35 -4.62 34.12
N PHE A 440 -10.86 -3.40 34.32
CA PHE A 440 -10.13 -2.27 34.91
C PHE A 440 -11.12 -1.37 35.66
N ASP A 441 -10.65 -0.56 36.61
CA ASP A 441 -11.54 0.31 37.39
C ASP A 441 -11.76 1.67 36.70
N SER A 442 -10.71 2.19 36.04
CA SER A 442 -10.70 3.46 35.32
C SER A 442 -9.49 3.56 34.41
N PHE A 443 -9.56 4.45 33.42
CA PHE A 443 -8.39 4.87 32.64
C PHE A 443 -8.28 6.39 32.58
N PHE A 444 -7.06 6.87 32.34
CA PHE A 444 -6.73 8.29 32.24
C PHE A 444 -5.72 8.51 31.13
N VAL A 445 -5.93 9.53 30.30
CA VAL A 445 -4.99 9.92 29.26
C VAL A 445 -4.81 11.42 29.21
N ILE A 446 -3.57 11.89 29.14
CA ILE A 446 -3.25 13.31 29.02
C ILE A 446 -3.02 13.63 27.55
N ILE A 447 -3.79 14.56 27.01
CA ILE A 447 -3.70 14.99 25.60
C ILE A 447 -3.53 16.49 25.48
N GLU A 448 -2.94 16.93 24.38
CA GLU A 448 -2.87 18.34 24.03
C GLU A 448 -4.23 18.80 23.48
N SER A 449 -4.93 19.67 24.21
CA SER A 449 -6.28 20.09 23.86
C SER A 449 -6.34 20.76 22.48
N ASN A 450 -5.32 21.55 22.11
CA ASN A 450 -5.25 22.18 20.80
C ASN A 450 -5.24 21.17 19.64
N ILE A 451 -4.64 19.99 19.85
CA ILE A 451 -4.55 18.95 18.84
C ILE A 451 -5.92 18.26 18.66
N ILE A 452 -6.59 17.90 19.75
CA ILE A 452 -7.91 17.27 19.67
C ILE A 452 -9.00 18.24 19.20
N VAL A 453 -8.93 19.53 19.57
CA VAL A 453 -9.88 20.54 19.07
C VAL A 453 -9.78 20.70 17.56
N LYS A 454 -8.57 20.63 16.97
CA LYS A 454 -8.40 20.61 15.51
C LYS A 454 -9.08 19.40 14.87
N LEU A 455 -8.91 18.22 15.45
CA LEU A 455 -9.61 17.02 14.99
C LEU A 455 -11.14 17.21 15.04
N LEU A 456 -11.68 17.69 16.16
CA LEU A 456 -13.12 17.89 16.31
C LEU A 456 -13.68 18.85 15.24
N ARG A 457 -12.97 19.94 14.92
CA ARG A 457 -13.35 20.85 13.83
C ARG A 457 -13.42 20.14 12.47
N VAL A 458 -12.44 19.27 12.19
CA VAL A 458 -12.43 18.45 10.97
C VAL A 458 -13.61 17.48 10.93
N LEU A 459 -13.87 16.77 12.04
CA LEU A 459 -14.96 15.81 12.14
C LEU A 459 -16.33 16.48 11.97
N ASN A 460 -16.50 17.69 12.52
CA ASN A 460 -17.70 18.50 12.33
C ASN A 460 -17.88 18.96 10.88
N LYS A 461 -16.80 19.41 10.23
CA LYS A 461 -16.84 19.76 8.79
C LYS A 461 -17.26 18.56 7.93
N LEU A 462 -16.84 17.36 8.34
CA LEU A 462 -17.21 16.09 7.71
C LEU A 462 -18.59 15.56 8.11
N LYS A 463 -19.32 16.27 8.99
CA LYS A 463 -20.64 15.88 9.51
C LYS A 463 -20.65 14.50 10.16
N VAL A 464 -19.56 14.14 10.83
CA VAL A 464 -19.45 12.88 11.58
C VAL A 464 -20.35 12.96 12.82
N SER A 465 -21.21 11.97 13.01
CA SER A 465 -22.12 11.91 14.17
C SER A 465 -21.55 11.08 15.32
N ASN A 466 -20.87 9.99 15.00
CA ASN A 466 -20.36 9.01 15.97
C ASN A 466 -18.88 8.74 15.74
N ILE A 467 -18.17 8.51 16.84
CA ILE A 467 -16.74 8.21 16.83
C ILE A 467 -16.45 7.02 17.73
N LYS A 468 -15.39 6.29 17.41
CA LYS A 468 -14.81 5.23 18.23
C LYS A 468 -13.45 5.70 18.74
N ILE A 469 -13.26 5.69 20.06
CA ILE A 469 -12.00 6.06 20.72
C ILE A 469 -11.46 4.80 21.37
N SER A 470 -10.27 4.39 20.95
CA SER A 470 -9.60 3.19 21.42
C SER A 470 -8.33 3.55 22.17
N VAL A 471 -8.17 3.01 23.38
CA VAL A 471 -7.04 3.27 24.29
C VAL A 471 -6.56 1.97 24.93
N SER A 472 -5.26 1.93 25.28
CA SER A 472 -4.66 0.76 25.91
C SER A 472 -4.80 0.86 27.42
N ALA A 473 -5.30 -0.20 28.04
CA ALA A 473 -5.40 -0.33 29.50
C ALA A 473 -4.05 -0.70 30.14
N ASN A 474 -3.05 -1.10 29.35
CA ASN A 474 -1.78 -1.58 29.88
C ASN A 474 -1.13 -0.49 30.76
N ARG A 475 -0.83 -0.85 32.01
CA ARG A 475 -0.26 0.09 32.99
C ARG A 475 1.19 0.48 32.67
N ASP A 476 1.87 -0.33 31.87
CA ASP A 476 3.31 -0.17 31.63
C ASP A 476 3.63 0.38 30.24
N GLU A 477 2.64 0.47 29.33
CA GLU A 477 2.85 0.90 27.95
C GLU A 477 1.93 2.07 27.56
N ILE A 478 2.52 3.24 27.30
CA ILE A 478 1.81 4.40 26.76
C ILE A 478 1.64 4.22 25.26
N ARG A 479 0.51 3.66 24.84
CA ARG A 479 0.13 3.56 23.42
C ARG A 479 -0.58 4.83 22.95
N PRO A 480 -0.38 5.23 21.68
CA PRO A 480 -1.20 6.23 21.03
C PRO A 480 -2.70 5.93 21.14
N ILE A 481 -3.50 6.99 21.27
CA ILE A 481 -4.96 6.92 21.20
C ILE A 481 -5.35 6.78 19.75
N LEU A 482 -6.25 5.85 19.47
CA LEU A 482 -6.78 5.62 18.13
C LEU A 482 -8.22 6.09 18.06
N ILE A 483 -8.52 7.04 17.20
CA ILE A 483 -9.87 7.54 16.96
C ILE A 483 -10.28 7.12 15.55
N LYS A 484 -11.43 6.46 15.41
CA LYS A 484 -11.97 5.99 14.14
C LYS A 484 -13.39 6.48 13.91
N CYS A 485 -13.71 6.82 12.68
CA CYS A 485 -15.06 7.17 12.26
C CYS A 485 -15.23 6.98 10.75
N ASP A 486 -16.47 6.76 10.33
CA ASP A 486 -16.83 6.75 8.91
C ASP A 486 -17.14 8.17 8.45
N THR A 487 -16.67 8.50 7.26
CA THR A 487 -16.86 9.81 6.63
C THR A 487 -17.39 9.62 5.21
N LYS A 488 -17.84 10.70 4.57
CA LYS A 488 -18.23 10.65 3.15
C LYS A 488 -17.08 10.27 2.20
N PHE A 489 -15.82 10.30 2.67
CA PHE A 489 -14.63 9.97 1.89
C PHE A 489 -14.06 8.56 2.18
N GLY A 490 -14.61 7.86 3.18
CA GLY A 490 -14.09 6.57 3.66
C GLY A 490 -13.89 6.54 5.19
N GLU A 491 -13.24 5.48 5.67
CA GLU A 491 -12.92 5.30 7.08
C GLU A 491 -11.73 6.21 7.45
N LEU A 492 -11.96 7.16 8.35
CA LEU A 492 -10.94 8.05 8.87
C LEU A 492 -10.40 7.50 10.18
N THR A 493 -9.07 7.36 10.23
CA THR A 493 -8.30 6.96 11.39
C THR A 493 -7.40 8.10 11.83
N TYR A 494 -7.44 8.42 13.12
CA TYR A 494 -6.60 9.42 13.73
C TYR A 494 -5.82 8.80 14.89
N LEU A 495 -4.49 8.83 14.78
CA LEU A 495 -3.58 8.32 15.81
C LEU A 495 -2.97 9.51 16.56
N LEU A 496 -3.21 9.60 17.86
CA LEU A 496 -2.76 10.71 18.70
C LEU A 496 -1.77 10.22 19.75
N GLN A 497 -0.58 10.83 19.78
CA GLN A 497 0.35 10.62 20.88
C GLN A 497 -0.12 11.36 22.14
N PRO A 498 -0.37 10.66 23.26
CA PRO A 498 -0.62 11.33 24.54
C PRO A 498 0.64 12.03 25.06
N LEU A 499 0.47 13.15 25.75
CA LEU A 499 1.55 13.98 26.31
C LEU A 499 2.29 13.30 27.46
N SER A 500 1.57 12.56 28.29
CA SER A 500 2.10 11.89 29.48
C SER A 500 1.09 10.91 30.05
N ARG A 501 1.52 10.16 31.07
CA ARG A 501 0.66 9.31 31.92
C ARG A 501 0.74 9.82 33.37
N ILE A 502 -0.37 9.68 34.09
CA ILE A 502 -0.41 9.79 35.55
C ILE A 502 -0.08 8.43 36.15
N ASP A 503 0.98 8.37 36.96
CA ASP A 503 1.22 7.21 37.82
C ASP A 503 0.28 7.30 39.04
N ASN A 504 -0.77 6.48 39.04
CA ASN A 504 -1.74 6.44 40.15
C ASN A 504 -1.09 6.02 41.48
N SER A 505 0.04 5.31 41.45
CA SER A 505 0.76 4.91 42.67
C SER A 505 1.59 6.05 43.26
N LYS A 506 1.99 7.03 42.43
CA LYS A 506 2.87 8.14 42.83
C LYS A 506 2.23 9.54 42.75
N LYS A 507 0.99 9.65 42.26
CA LYS A 507 0.30 10.94 41.98
C LYS A 507 1.20 11.92 41.21
N SER A 508 2.07 11.42 40.34
CA SER A 508 3.06 12.23 39.61
C SER A 508 2.91 12.07 38.10
N ILE A 509 3.01 13.18 37.37
CA ILE A 509 3.04 13.17 35.90
C ILE A 509 4.42 12.75 35.43
N ILE A 510 4.50 11.60 34.74
CA ILE A 510 5.73 11.21 34.06
C ILE A 510 5.74 11.91 32.70
N LYS A 511 6.42 13.06 32.61
CA LYS A 511 6.73 13.72 31.33
C LYS A 511 7.67 12.80 30.55
N ARG A 512 7.29 12.38 29.34
CA ARG A 512 8.18 11.62 28.46
C ARG A 512 8.58 12.43 27.23
N GLU A 513 9.81 12.18 26.77
CA GLU A 513 10.30 12.64 25.48
C GLU A 513 9.34 12.20 24.37
N ASN A 514 9.24 13.02 23.32
CA ASN A 514 8.31 12.86 22.22
C ASN A 514 8.57 11.55 21.45
N ASN A 515 8.02 10.42 21.93
CA ASN A 515 8.25 9.09 21.38
C ASN A 515 7.74 8.95 19.95
N PHE A 516 6.79 9.78 19.52
CA PHE A 516 6.31 9.78 18.14
C PHE A 516 7.41 10.22 17.16
N ARG A 517 8.29 11.14 17.57
CA ARG A 517 9.55 11.40 16.83
C ARG A 517 10.43 10.16 16.84
N LYS A 518 10.59 9.46 17.96
CA LYS A 518 11.27 8.15 18.03
C LYS A 518 10.46 6.97 17.45
N ILE A 519 9.33 7.19 16.77
CA ILE A 519 8.61 6.14 16.03
C ILE A 519 8.62 6.50 14.55
N LEU A 520 8.51 7.79 14.20
CA LEU A 520 8.58 8.28 12.83
C LEU A 520 10.02 8.45 12.31
N ILE A 521 11.00 8.71 13.19
CA ILE A 521 12.42 8.95 12.85
C ILE A 521 13.29 7.66 12.83
N PRO A 522 13.09 6.64 13.70
CA PRO A 522 13.92 5.45 13.67
C PRO A 522 13.57 4.45 12.57
N TYR A 523 12.62 4.74 11.69
CA TYR A 523 12.58 4.04 10.40
C TYR A 523 13.68 4.51 9.42
N ARG A 524 14.64 5.31 9.93
CA ARG A 524 16.01 5.46 9.41
C ARG A 524 17.12 4.87 10.31
N TYR A 525 16.79 4.29 11.49
CA TYR A 525 17.73 3.88 12.55
C TYR A 525 17.44 2.53 13.25
N GLU A 526 16.43 1.73 12.86
CA GLU A 526 16.26 0.35 13.37
C GLU A 526 17.25 -0.66 12.72
N LEU A 527 18.54 -0.29 12.67
CA LEU A 527 19.64 -1.18 12.28
C LEU A 527 20.83 -1.13 13.26
N GLN A 528 20.65 -0.68 14.50
CA GLN A 528 21.70 -0.75 15.53
C GLN A 528 21.19 -1.23 16.89
N ALA A 529 20.52 -2.38 16.90
CA ALA A 529 20.46 -3.28 18.06
C ALA A 529 19.77 -4.60 17.65
N ILE A 530 20.53 -5.49 17.01
CA ILE A 530 20.61 -6.95 17.22
C ILE A 530 21.96 -7.37 16.64
#